data_AF-A0A957GAY8-F1
#
_entry.id   AF-A0A957GAY8-F1
#
_cell.length_a   1.000
_cell.length_b   1.000
_cell.length_c   1.000
_cell.angle_alpha   90.00
_cell.angle_beta   90.00
_cell.angle_gamma   90.00
#
_symmetry.space_group_name_H-M   'P 1'
#
loop_
_entity.id
_entity.type
_entity.pdbx_description
1 polymer ?
#
loop_
_entity_poly.entity_id
_entity_poly.type
_entity_poly.pdbx_seq_one_letter_code
_entity_poly.pdbx_strand_id
1 'polypeptide(L)'
;TPLAEWGRNIYLAFGAGSPLLAPLFLLLCPAGLLWLAGQRDWPALALLLTALGGPLLLLFGFQVARGPFPRYVISLLPFYLLAVGIALDAALSGLRRRSVTAQRLAGGALALVLLLLSGPRLQAEYRFVVGDWRGIVQQLGPPPQTVLALSLNGANGYNISSDSLPYYLAQRGGADTLLAGNALSPVAAQALAGQPGGLWGVVHDWRPADPLVGSGFAARFFPAALYVVAPAGEGTTALDQAVGLYEWLVPRAEAPVPQCLLQQDLAALYVAQGAALAAGQTLAAALAQCPAGRADVREAVTGALVAALDGAAAPGEEQALAGQLLALDPNHPAGLAALTVVDLLAAYAAGQAALLGSSPAEPVRLLPFTMPGGAPEETLLLHPPAGVAYDLALPAEPVQLYFRAALAPQSWGWGGDGATFIVAVQVGDAPARELYRQHVGNQPADHTWHPLRVSLADYAGQRVRLIVRTEAGPAGDSTGDWAGLASPRLLWELPQQAEEAAGE
;
A
#
# COMPACT_ATOMS: atom_id res chain seq x y z
N THR A 1 1.88 -9.99 -26.94
CA THR A 1 2.64 -8.73 -26.78
C THR A 1 1.65 -7.59 -26.53
N PRO A 2 2.05 -6.50 -25.85
CA PRO A 2 1.18 -5.35 -25.60
C PRO A 2 0.50 -4.81 -26.87
N LEU A 3 1.22 -4.83 -28.00
CA LEU A 3 0.72 -4.39 -29.30
C LEU A 3 -0.42 -5.27 -29.85
N ALA A 4 -0.37 -6.59 -29.63
CA ALA A 4 -1.42 -7.52 -30.05
C ALA A 4 -2.70 -7.33 -29.20
N GLU A 5 -2.57 -7.07 -27.91
CA GLU A 5 -3.73 -6.74 -27.06
C GLU A 5 -4.32 -5.38 -27.41
N TRP A 6 -3.48 -4.41 -27.78
CA TRP A 6 -3.89 -3.11 -28.29
C TRP A 6 -4.71 -3.25 -29.58
N GLY A 7 -4.20 -4.02 -30.54
CA GLY A 7 -4.91 -4.34 -31.77
C GLY A 7 -6.25 -5.04 -31.52
N ARG A 8 -6.31 -5.99 -30.57
CA ARG A 8 -7.55 -6.69 -30.19
C ARG A 8 -8.59 -5.74 -29.59
N ASN A 9 -8.18 -4.89 -28.64
CA ASN A 9 -9.08 -3.96 -27.95
C ASN A 9 -9.62 -2.87 -28.89
N ILE A 10 -8.78 -2.37 -29.80
CA ILE A 10 -9.18 -1.41 -30.84
C ILE A 10 -10.13 -2.06 -31.82
N TYR A 11 -9.79 -3.24 -32.33
CA TYR A 11 -10.61 -3.95 -33.30
C TYR A 11 -12.03 -4.16 -32.77
N LEU A 12 -12.16 -4.57 -31.49
CA LEU A 12 -13.46 -4.76 -30.86
C LEU A 12 -14.16 -3.43 -30.54
N ALA A 13 -13.47 -2.45 -29.93
CA ALA A 13 -14.08 -1.17 -29.57
C ALA A 13 -14.55 -0.38 -30.80
N PHE A 14 -13.73 -0.34 -31.85
CA PHE A 14 -14.01 0.40 -33.08
C PHE A 14 -15.01 -0.32 -34.00
N GLY A 15 -15.28 -1.59 -33.76
CA GLY A 15 -16.37 -2.33 -34.40
C GLY A 15 -17.67 -2.33 -33.60
N ALA A 16 -17.80 -1.52 -32.54
CA ALA A 16 -18.93 -1.59 -31.60
C ALA A 16 -19.15 -3.02 -31.05
N GLY A 17 -18.06 -3.75 -30.83
CA GLY A 17 -18.04 -5.15 -30.40
C GLY A 17 -18.44 -6.15 -31.49
N SER A 18 -18.79 -5.72 -32.70
CA SER A 18 -19.21 -6.59 -33.80
C SER A 18 -18.02 -7.02 -34.66
N PRO A 19 -17.78 -8.34 -34.83
CA PRO A 19 -16.73 -8.84 -35.73
C PRO A 19 -17.03 -8.55 -37.21
N LEU A 20 -18.25 -8.12 -37.54
CA LEU A 20 -18.65 -7.72 -38.89
C LEU A 20 -18.41 -6.23 -39.14
N LEU A 21 -18.68 -5.37 -38.15
CA LEU A 21 -18.46 -3.93 -38.27
C LEU A 21 -16.98 -3.56 -38.08
N ALA A 22 -16.26 -4.30 -37.24
CA ALA A 22 -14.83 -4.08 -37.00
C ALA A 22 -14.00 -4.03 -38.31
N PRO A 23 -14.04 -5.03 -39.21
CA PRO A 23 -13.27 -4.97 -40.46
C PRO A 23 -13.80 -3.88 -41.40
N LEU A 24 -15.12 -3.65 -41.43
CA LEU A 24 -15.72 -2.61 -42.26
C LEU A 24 -15.22 -1.21 -41.86
N PHE A 25 -15.30 -0.87 -40.58
CA PHE A 25 -14.87 0.44 -40.09
C PHE A 25 -13.34 0.58 -40.18
N LEU A 26 -12.61 -0.52 -39.97
CA LEU A 26 -11.14 -0.54 -40.12
C LEU A 26 -10.72 -0.23 -41.56
N LEU A 27 -11.53 -0.61 -42.55
CA LEU A 27 -11.32 -0.28 -43.97
C LEU A 27 -11.82 1.13 -44.32
N LEU A 28 -12.94 1.56 -43.74
CA LEU A 28 -13.53 2.87 -44.03
C LEU A 28 -12.71 4.03 -43.44
N CYS A 29 -12.10 3.85 -42.28
CA CYS A 29 -11.25 4.87 -41.66
C CYS A 29 -10.09 5.33 -42.59
N PRO A 30 -9.20 4.45 -43.10
CA PRO A 30 -8.16 4.86 -44.04
C PRO A 30 -8.75 5.35 -45.37
N ALA A 31 -9.88 4.81 -45.83
CA ALA A 31 -10.54 5.31 -47.04
C ALA A 31 -10.98 6.77 -46.89
N GLY A 32 -11.45 7.19 -45.71
CA GLY A 32 -11.82 8.57 -45.41
C GLY A 32 -10.62 9.50 -45.38
N LEU A 33 -9.50 9.05 -44.79
CA LEU A 33 -8.23 9.80 -44.81
C LEU A 33 -7.67 9.94 -46.23
N LEU A 34 -7.69 8.86 -47.03
CA LEU A 34 -7.28 8.87 -48.43
C LEU A 34 -8.18 9.78 -49.28
N TRP A 35 -9.48 9.84 -48.98
CA TRP A 35 -10.40 10.75 -49.64
C TRP A 35 -10.04 12.22 -49.36
N LEU A 36 -9.78 12.59 -48.10
CA LEU A 36 -9.32 13.95 -47.75
C LEU A 36 -8.01 14.30 -48.45
N ALA A 37 -7.06 13.36 -48.50
CA ALA A 37 -5.80 13.53 -49.23
C ALA A 37 -6.05 13.76 -50.73
N GLY A 38 -6.97 13.00 -51.33
CA GLY A 38 -7.38 13.18 -52.73
C GLY A 38 -8.05 14.51 -53.02
N GLN A 39 -8.82 15.04 -52.06
CA GLN A 39 -9.43 16.38 -52.12
C GLN A 39 -8.44 17.51 -51.79
N ARG A 40 -7.20 17.18 -51.37
CA ARG A 40 -6.17 18.12 -50.91
C ARG A 40 -6.60 18.94 -49.69
N ASP A 41 -7.48 18.39 -48.85
CA ASP A 41 -7.88 19.00 -47.57
C ASP A 41 -6.84 18.67 -46.49
N TRP A 42 -5.65 19.25 -46.64
CA TRP A 42 -4.52 19.05 -45.74
C TRP A 42 -4.81 19.44 -44.28
N PRO A 43 -5.56 20.53 -43.99
CA PRO A 43 -5.91 20.86 -42.61
C PRO A 43 -6.73 19.77 -41.91
N ALA A 44 -7.80 19.27 -42.55
CA ALA A 44 -8.63 18.22 -41.96
C ALA A 44 -7.86 16.90 -41.81
N LEU A 45 -7.04 16.56 -42.80
CA LEU A 45 -6.20 15.36 -42.76
C LEU A 45 -5.16 15.44 -41.64
N ALA A 46 -4.46 16.57 -41.51
CA ALA A 46 -3.46 16.78 -40.47
C ALA A 46 -4.09 16.72 -39.06
N LEU A 47 -5.27 17.32 -38.89
CA LEU A 47 -6.01 17.27 -37.62
C LEU A 47 -6.38 15.82 -37.25
N LEU A 48 -6.94 15.05 -38.18
CA LEU A 48 -7.33 13.66 -37.93
C LEU A 48 -6.12 12.75 -37.66
N LEU A 49 -5.04 12.88 -38.44
CA LEU A 49 -3.82 12.11 -38.21
C LEU A 49 -3.19 12.43 -36.85
N THR A 50 -3.18 13.72 -36.48
CA THR A 50 -2.67 14.16 -35.18
C THR A 50 -3.55 13.66 -34.03
N ALA A 51 -4.88 13.69 -34.20
CA ALA A 51 -5.79 13.22 -33.16
C ALA A 51 -5.79 11.68 -33.00
N LEU A 52 -5.59 10.94 -34.10
CA LEU A 52 -5.51 9.47 -34.08
C LEU A 52 -4.15 8.96 -33.61
N GLY A 53 -3.06 9.60 -34.04
CA GLY A 53 -1.69 9.15 -33.77
C GLY A 53 -1.02 9.85 -32.58
N GLY A 54 -1.34 11.13 -32.33
CA GLY A 54 -0.71 11.97 -31.32
C GLY A 54 -0.81 11.40 -29.90
N PRO A 55 -1.99 11.01 -29.40
CA PRO A 55 -2.10 10.39 -28.08
C PRO A 55 -1.21 9.15 -27.91
N LEU A 56 -1.02 8.36 -28.96
CA LEU A 56 -0.16 7.18 -28.93
C LEU A 56 1.31 7.53 -28.87
N LEU A 57 1.74 8.45 -29.73
CA LEU A 57 3.12 8.92 -29.75
C LEU A 57 3.50 9.53 -28.39
N LEU A 58 2.57 10.26 -27.75
CA LEU A 58 2.78 10.79 -26.40
C LEU A 58 2.83 9.68 -25.35
N LEU A 59 1.90 8.72 -25.37
CA LEU A 59 1.90 7.59 -24.43
C LEU A 59 3.19 6.78 -24.50
N PHE A 60 3.67 6.48 -25.72
CA PHE A 60 4.94 5.77 -25.94
C PHE A 60 6.15 6.63 -25.59
N GLY A 61 6.18 7.89 -26.01
CA GLY A 61 7.29 8.81 -25.78
C GLY A 61 7.53 9.14 -24.31
N PHE A 62 6.45 9.26 -23.53
CA PHE A 62 6.52 9.54 -22.09
C PHE A 62 6.43 8.28 -21.20
N GLN A 63 6.39 7.08 -21.80
CA GLN A 63 6.23 5.81 -21.10
C GLN A 63 5.06 5.79 -20.09
N VAL A 64 3.96 6.48 -20.42
CA VAL A 64 2.78 6.56 -19.55
C VAL A 64 1.90 5.33 -19.75
N ALA A 65 2.37 4.17 -19.27
CA ALA A 65 1.59 2.94 -19.22
C ALA A 65 1.00 2.75 -17.81
N ARG A 66 -0.05 3.53 -17.48
CA ARG A 66 -0.84 3.30 -16.25
C ARG A 66 -2.16 2.65 -16.64
N GLY A 67 -2.50 1.52 -16.03
CA GLY A 67 -3.88 0.99 -15.97
C GLY A 67 -4.57 0.63 -17.29
N PRO A 68 -5.80 0.09 -17.23
CA PRO A 68 -6.37 -0.68 -18.33
C PRO A 68 -6.53 0.14 -19.61
N PHE A 69 -5.97 -0.41 -20.69
CA PHE A 69 -5.90 0.12 -22.06
C PHE A 69 -7.21 0.61 -22.73
N PRO A 70 -8.43 0.14 -22.38
CA PRO A 70 -9.67 0.57 -23.04
C PRO A 70 -9.95 2.08 -22.99
N ARG A 71 -9.55 2.76 -21.91
CA ARG A 71 -9.80 4.22 -21.75
C ARG A 71 -9.14 5.07 -22.83
N TYR A 72 -7.93 4.69 -23.25
CA TYR A 72 -7.21 5.39 -24.31
C TYR A 72 -7.84 5.13 -25.68
N VAL A 73 -8.36 3.92 -25.89
CA VAL A 73 -9.07 3.54 -27.12
C VAL A 73 -10.37 4.34 -27.26
N ILE A 74 -11.11 4.56 -26.15
CA ILE A 74 -12.35 5.36 -26.14
C ILE A 74 -12.07 6.81 -26.56
N SER A 75 -10.95 7.42 -26.13
CA SER A 75 -10.60 8.79 -26.52
C SER A 75 -10.31 8.96 -28.02
N LEU A 76 -9.89 7.89 -28.71
CA LEU A 76 -9.62 7.89 -30.14
C LEU A 76 -10.90 7.67 -30.98
N LEU A 77 -11.95 7.11 -30.37
CA LEU A 77 -13.16 6.68 -31.05
C LEU A 77 -13.87 7.82 -31.84
N PRO A 78 -14.01 9.07 -31.33
CA PRO A 78 -14.69 10.13 -32.08
C PRO A 78 -13.98 10.47 -33.40
N PHE A 79 -12.65 10.56 -33.39
CA PHE A 79 -11.86 10.88 -34.57
C PHE A 79 -11.86 9.74 -35.58
N TYR A 80 -11.83 8.51 -35.08
CA TYR A 80 -11.97 7.31 -35.89
C TYR A 80 -13.34 7.26 -36.59
N LEU A 81 -14.42 7.49 -35.86
CA LEU A 81 -15.78 7.53 -36.41
C LEU A 81 -15.98 8.69 -37.40
N LEU A 82 -15.30 9.83 -37.17
CA LEU A 82 -15.33 10.95 -38.11
C LEU A 82 -14.68 10.57 -39.46
N ALA A 83 -13.53 9.91 -39.45
CA ALA A 83 -12.88 9.40 -40.66
C ALA A 83 -13.77 8.39 -41.41
N VAL A 84 -14.42 7.47 -40.67
CA VAL A 84 -15.40 6.53 -41.24
C VAL A 84 -16.58 7.28 -41.88
N GLY A 85 -17.11 8.31 -41.21
CA GLY A 85 -18.19 9.16 -41.74
C GLY A 85 -17.82 9.85 -43.04
N ILE A 86 -16.59 10.35 -43.17
CA ILE A 86 -16.07 10.97 -44.40
C ILE A 86 -16.03 9.97 -45.55
N ALA A 87 -15.60 8.72 -45.29
CA ALA A 87 -15.60 7.68 -46.32
C ALA A 87 -17.01 7.33 -46.80
N LEU A 88 -17.97 7.26 -45.88
CA LEU A 88 -19.37 6.99 -46.21
C LEU A 88 -19.99 8.15 -47.01
N ASP A 89 -19.72 9.39 -46.64
CA ASP A 89 -20.17 10.57 -47.40
C ASP A 89 -19.55 10.62 -48.80
N ALA A 90 -18.26 10.31 -48.93
CA ALA A 90 -17.59 10.20 -50.23
C ALA A 90 -18.27 9.15 -51.13
N ALA A 91 -18.58 7.97 -50.59
CA ALA A 91 -19.27 6.90 -51.30
C ALA A 91 -20.69 7.33 -51.75
N LEU A 92 -21.44 7.99 -50.86
CA LEU A 92 -22.78 8.51 -51.15
C LEU A 92 -22.74 9.66 -52.17
N SER A 93 -21.75 10.53 -52.09
CA SER A 93 -21.52 11.63 -53.04
C SER A 93 -21.15 11.11 -54.44
N GLY A 94 -20.50 9.95 -54.54
CA GLY A 94 -20.32 9.23 -55.80
C GLY A 94 -21.63 8.85 -56.48
N LEU A 95 -22.65 8.45 -55.69
CA LEU A 95 -24.00 8.12 -56.18
C LEU A 95 -24.80 9.36 -56.60
N ARG A 96 -24.52 10.53 -56.00
CA ARG A 96 -25.16 11.83 -56.33
C ARG A 96 -24.97 12.22 -57.80
N ARG A 97 -23.87 11.79 -58.43
CA ARG A 97 -23.63 12.00 -59.87
C ARG A 97 -24.67 11.30 -60.76
N ARG A 98 -25.45 10.36 -60.21
CA ARG A 98 -26.49 9.60 -60.94
C ARG A 98 -27.91 10.04 -60.59
N SER A 99 -28.23 10.29 -59.31
CA SER A 99 -29.57 10.75 -58.89
C SER A 99 -29.60 11.22 -57.42
N VAL A 100 -30.27 12.34 -57.15
CA VAL A 100 -30.49 12.87 -55.78
C VAL A 100 -31.41 11.95 -54.97
N THR A 101 -32.42 11.35 -55.60
CA THR A 101 -33.34 10.42 -54.95
C THR A 101 -32.62 9.14 -54.52
N ALA A 102 -31.73 8.63 -55.37
CA ALA A 102 -30.92 7.45 -55.05
C ALA A 102 -29.98 7.70 -53.86
N GLN A 103 -29.40 8.91 -53.76
CA GLN A 103 -28.56 9.28 -52.62
C GLN A 103 -29.35 9.31 -51.30
N ARG A 104 -30.56 9.89 -51.29
CA ARG A 104 -31.40 9.94 -50.08
C ARG A 104 -31.82 8.54 -49.62
N LEU A 105 -32.21 7.68 -50.57
CA LEU A 105 -32.56 6.28 -50.27
C LEU A 105 -31.36 5.49 -49.76
N ALA A 106 -30.18 5.65 -50.38
CA ALA A 106 -28.95 4.99 -49.96
C ALA A 106 -28.49 5.47 -48.57
N GLY A 107 -28.57 6.77 -48.28
CA GLY A 107 -28.27 7.32 -46.96
C GLY A 107 -29.23 6.81 -45.87
N GLY A 108 -30.53 6.76 -46.17
CA GLY A 108 -31.53 6.18 -45.27
C GLY A 108 -31.31 4.68 -45.02
N ALA A 109 -31.00 3.92 -46.08
CA ALA A 109 -30.70 2.49 -45.96
C ALA A 109 -29.43 2.24 -45.14
N LEU A 110 -28.37 3.04 -45.35
CA LEU A 110 -27.13 2.94 -44.58
C LEU A 110 -27.35 3.26 -43.10
N ALA A 111 -28.09 4.33 -42.78
CA ALA A 111 -28.45 4.67 -41.41
C ALA A 111 -29.24 3.54 -40.74
N LEU A 112 -30.21 2.95 -41.45
CA LEU A 112 -30.98 1.81 -40.96
C LEU A 112 -30.11 0.57 -40.73
N VAL A 113 -29.18 0.25 -41.64
CA VAL A 113 -28.23 -0.86 -41.48
C VAL A 113 -27.34 -0.65 -40.26
N LEU A 114 -26.81 0.56 -40.07
CA LEU A 114 -26.00 0.89 -38.88
C LEU A 114 -26.79 0.74 -37.58
N LEU A 115 -28.05 1.20 -37.55
CA LEU A 115 -28.94 1.03 -36.40
C LEU A 115 -29.25 -0.45 -36.14
N LEU A 116 -29.54 -1.24 -37.17
CA LEU A 116 -29.83 -2.67 -37.04
C LEU A 116 -28.62 -3.49 -36.60
N LEU A 117 -27.41 -3.12 -37.03
CA LEU A 117 -26.17 -3.79 -36.61
C LEU A 117 -25.72 -3.38 -35.19
N SER A 118 -26.01 -2.14 -34.80
CA SER A 118 -25.63 -1.62 -33.47
C SER A 118 -26.65 -1.99 -32.38
N GLY A 119 -27.93 -2.10 -32.74
CA GLY A 119 -29.04 -2.36 -31.82
C GLY A 119 -28.85 -3.58 -30.92
N PRO A 120 -28.57 -4.79 -31.47
CA PRO A 120 -28.34 -5.99 -30.66
C PRO A 120 -27.15 -5.88 -29.70
N ARG A 121 -26.11 -5.14 -30.08
CA ARG A 121 -24.92 -4.93 -29.24
C ARG A 121 -25.19 -3.93 -28.12
N LEU A 122 -25.86 -2.82 -28.44
CA LEU A 122 -26.34 -1.88 -27.43
C LEU A 122 -27.33 -2.56 -26.48
N GLN A 123 -28.17 -3.46 -26.99
CA GLN A 123 -29.08 -4.25 -26.17
C GLN A 123 -28.33 -5.28 -25.31
N ALA A 124 -27.28 -5.92 -25.82
CA ALA A 124 -26.44 -6.82 -25.04
C ALA A 124 -25.70 -6.08 -23.92
N GLU A 125 -25.12 -4.91 -24.22
CA GLU A 125 -24.48 -4.02 -23.24
C GLU A 125 -25.50 -3.52 -22.21
N TYR A 126 -26.67 -3.10 -22.67
CA TYR A 126 -27.76 -2.71 -21.78
C TYR A 126 -28.18 -3.86 -20.86
N ARG A 127 -28.34 -5.08 -21.38
CA ARG A 127 -28.64 -6.28 -20.57
C ARG A 127 -27.51 -6.61 -19.61
N PHE A 128 -26.26 -6.41 -20.02
CA PHE A 128 -25.08 -6.59 -19.17
C PHE A 128 -25.08 -5.60 -18.01
N VAL A 129 -25.24 -4.30 -18.28
CA VAL A 129 -25.33 -3.23 -17.26
C VAL A 129 -26.57 -3.39 -16.37
N VAL A 130 -27.69 -3.85 -16.93
CA VAL A 130 -28.90 -4.21 -16.16
C VAL A 130 -28.64 -5.40 -15.25
N GLY A 131 -27.92 -6.39 -15.75
CA GLY A 131 -27.52 -7.57 -14.99
C GLY A 131 -26.46 -7.28 -13.93
N ASP A 132 -25.69 -6.20 -14.08
CA ASP A 132 -24.56 -5.84 -13.23
C ASP A 132 -24.91 -4.68 -12.26
N TRP A 133 -24.40 -3.46 -12.44
CA TRP A 133 -24.57 -2.33 -11.52
C TRP A 133 -26.03 -1.93 -11.23
N ARG A 134 -26.89 -1.94 -12.25
CA ARG A 134 -28.31 -1.63 -12.02
C ARG A 134 -29.00 -2.78 -11.29
N GLY A 135 -28.58 -4.01 -11.51
CA GLY A 135 -29.05 -5.19 -10.78
C GLY A 135 -28.61 -5.13 -9.32
N ILE A 136 -27.37 -4.72 -9.07
CA ILE A 136 -26.83 -4.47 -7.72
C ILE A 136 -27.68 -3.43 -6.99
N VAL A 137 -27.90 -2.26 -7.60
CA VAL A 137 -28.73 -1.21 -6.97
C VAL A 137 -30.19 -1.63 -6.79
N GLN A 138 -30.73 -2.49 -7.66
CA GLN A 138 -32.05 -3.10 -7.44
C GLN A 138 -32.05 -4.06 -6.25
N GLN A 139 -30.99 -4.86 -6.09
CA GLN A 139 -30.83 -5.80 -4.99
C GLN A 139 -30.65 -5.11 -3.63
N LEU A 140 -29.91 -3.99 -3.60
CA LEU A 140 -29.70 -3.20 -2.38
C LEU A 140 -31.02 -2.60 -1.84
N GLY A 141 -32.03 -2.42 -2.69
CA GLY A 141 -33.31 -1.81 -2.30
C GLY A 141 -33.20 -0.31 -1.97
N PRO A 142 -34.30 0.37 -1.57
CA PRO A 142 -34.30 1.81 -1.31
C PRO A 142 -34.51 2.22 0.17
N PRO A 143 -33.74 3.21 0.67
CA PRO A 143 -32.29 3.35 0.56
C PRO A 143 -31.58 2.46 1.60
N PRO A 144 -30.45 1.80 1.24
CA PRO A 144 -29.62 1.12 2.23
C PRO A 144 -28.93 2.17 3.12
N GLN A 145 -28.87 1.91 4.43
CA GLN A 145 -28.28 2.85 5.38
C GLN A 145 -26.77 2.98 5.15
N THR A 146 -26.05 1.85 5.06
CA THR A 146 -24.59 1.88 4.91
C THR A 146 -24.14 0.87 3.87
N VAL A 147 -23.44 1.34 2.85
CA VAL A 147 -22.85 0.51 1.79
C VAL A 147 -21.34 0.62 1.83
N LEU A 148 -20.65 -0.51 1.85
CA LEU A 148 -19.20 -0.61 1.78
C LEU A 148 -18.80 -1.17 0.40
N ALA A 149 -18.18 -0.35 -0.43
CA ALA A 149 -17.76 -0.72 -1.77
C ALA A 149 -16.25 -1.03 -1.79
N LEU A 150 -15.87 -2.24 -2.19
CA LEU A 150 -14.46 -2.66 -2.21
C LEU A 150 -14.13 -3.51 -3.44
N SER A 151 -12.84 -3.62 -3.75
CA SER A 151 -12.34 -4.48 -4.81
C SER A 151 -11.24 -5.42 -4.29
N LEU A 152 -11.33 -6.68 -4.71
CA LEU A 152 -10.32 -7.71 -4.51
C LEU A 152 -9.47 -7.83 -5.78
N ASN A 153 -8.17 -8.03 -5.63
CA ASN A 153 -7.27 -8.41 -6.73
C ASN A 153 -7.15 -7.40 -7.89
N GLY A 154 -7.55 -6.14 -7.69
CA GLY A 154 -7.40 -5.06 -8.67
C GLY A 154 -5.95 -4.62 -8.85
N ALA A 155 -5.56 -4.28 -10.08
CA ALA A 155 -4.23 -3.74 -10.35
C ALA A 155 -4.01 -2.43 -9.56
N ASN A 156 -2.87 -2.32 -8.86
CA ASN A 156 -2.49 -1.15 -8.06
C ASN A 156 -3.50 -0.75 -6.97
N GLY A 157 -4.32 -1.68 -6.48
CA GLY A 157 -5.32 -1.36 -5.44
C GLY A 157 -6.50 -0.53 -5.93
N TYR A 158 -6.70 -0.42 -7.26
CA TYR A 158 -7.82 0.33 -7.82
C TYR A 158 -9.16 -0.28 -7.41
N ASN A 159 -10.01 0.53 -6.78
CA ASN A 159 -11.33 0.11 -6.32
C ASN A 159 -12.43 0.55 -7.29
N ILE A 160 -12.76 -0.33 -8.24
CA ILE A 160 -13.79 -0.07 -9.25
C ILE A 160 -15.19 0.08 -8.65
N SER A 161 -15.48 -0.64 -7.55
CA SER A 161 -16.76 -0.57 -6.84
C SER A 161 -17.00 0.84 -6.29
N SER A 162 -16.01 1.43 -5.62
CA SER A 162 -16.13 2.78 -5.06
C SER A 162 -16.25 3.86 -6.13
N ASP A 163 -15.64 3.68 -7.28
CA ASP A 163 -15.71 4.66 -8.38
C ASP A 163 -17.03 4.56 -9.16
N SER A 164 -17.54 3.34 -9.37
CA SER A 164 -18.67 3.11 -10.26
C SER A 164 -20.02 3.21 -9.54
N LEU A 165 -20.11 2.67 -8.32
CA LEU A 165 -21.36 2.57 -7.57
C LEU A 165 -22.05 3.92 -7.28
N PRO A 166 -21.34 5.03 -6.94
CA PRO A 166 -21.97 6.31 -6.67
C PRO A 166 -22.88 6.80 -7.80
N TYR A 167 -22.46 6.60 -9.06
CA TYR A 167 -23.22 7.01 -10.24
C TYR A 167 -24.60 6.32 -10.31
N TYR A 168 -24.66 5.04 -9.98
CA TYR A 168 -25.89 4.26 -10.02
C TYR A 168 -26.78 4.48 -8.81
N LEU A 169 -26.19 4.64 -7.61
CA LEU A 169 -26.92 4.98 -6.40
C LEU A 169 -27.58 6.35 -6.51
N ALA A 170 -26.89 7.35 -7.06
CA ALA A 170 -27.44 8.71 -7.24
C ALA A 170 -28.72 8.72 -8.09
N GLN A 171 -28.88 7.80 -9.04
CA GLN A 171 -30.08 7.68 -9.86
C GLN A 171 -31.31 7.13 -9.10
N ARG A 172 -31.10 6.59 -7.90
CA ARG A 172 -32.12 5.94 -7.07
C ARG A 172 -32.35 6.62 -5.71
N GLY A 173 -31.83 7.83 -5.54
CA GLY A 173 -31.93 8.59 -4.29
C GLY A 173 -30.73 8.46 -3.37
N GLY A 174 -29.68 7.73 -3.77
CA GLY A 174 -28.43 7.59 -3.01
C GLY A 174 -28.46 6.44 -1.99
N ALA A 175 -27.38 6.38 -1.20
CA ALA A 175 -27.31 5.65 0.08
C ALA A 175 -27.05 6.68 1.18
N ASP A 176 -27.46 6.40 2.42
CA ASP A 176 -27.24 7.36 3.52
C ASP A 176 -25.74 7.50 3.82
N THR A 177 -25.01 6.38 3.78
CA THR A 177 -23.56 6.33 3.91
C THR A 177 -22.95 5.39 2.87
N LEU A 178 -22.01 5.90 2.07
CA LEU A 178 -21.18 5.09 1.17
C LEU A 178 -19.72 5.14 1.64
N LEU A 179 -19.18 3.99 2.01
CA LEU A 179 -17.81 3.81 2.44
C LEU A 179 -16.96 3.30 1.28
N ALA A 180 -15.84 3.95 1.04
CA ALA A 180 -14.86 3.52 0.06
C ALA A 180 -13.86 2.57 0.72
N GLY A 181 -13.97 1.27 0.42
CA GLY A 181 -12.94 0.28 0.79
C GLY A 181 -11.67 0.44 -0.03
N ASN A 182 -10.62 -0.30 0.34
CA ASN A 182 -9.23 -0.11 -0.08
C ASN A 182 -8.64 1.29 0.24
N ALA A 183 -9.41 2.16 0.90
CA ALA A 183 -9.10 3.55 1.21
C ALA A 183 -10.00 4.08 2.34
N LEU A 184 -10.47 3.21 3.24
CA LEU A 184 -11.36 3.57 4.34
C LEU A 184 -10.59 4.44 5.34
N SER A 185 -11.06 5.67 5.59
CA SER A 185 -10.40 6.56 6.54
C SER A 185 -10.73 6.16 7.99
N PRO A 186 -9.83 6.42 8.96
CA PRO A 186 -10.12 6.19 10.38
C PRO A 186 -11.37 6.91 10.87
N VAL A 187 -11.64 8.11 10.34
CA VAL A 187 -12.86 8.87 10.67
C VAL A 187 -14.13 8.17 10.16
N ALA A 188 -14.10 7.62 8.95
CA ALA A 188 -15.22 6.88 8.39
C ALA A 188 -15.44 5.55 9.13
N ALA A 189 -14.36 4.87 9.54
CA ALA A 189 -14.45 3.69 10.40
C ALA A 189 -15.08 4.02 11.75
N GLN A 190 -14.65 5.11 12.40
CA GLN A 190 -15.19 5.57 13.68
C GLN A 190 -16.67 5.95 13.58
N ALA A 191 -17.12 6.51 12.46
CA ALA A 191 -18.51 6.86 12.24
C ALA A 191 -19.45 5.64 12.24
N LEU A 192 -18.92 4.41 12.07
CA LEU A 192 -19.70 3.18 12.21
C LEU A 192 -19.93 2.77 13.66
N ALA A 193 -19.09 3.26 14.59
CA ALA A 193 -19.26 3.00 16.01
C ALA A 193 -20.59 3.63 16.48
N GLY A 194 -21.57 2.80 16.79
CA GLY A 194 -22.90 3.22 17.23
C GLY A 194 -23.97 3.28 16.14
N GLN A 195 -23.64 2.94 14.88
CA GLN A 195 -24.67 2.72 13.87
C GLN A 195 -25.31 1.34 14.08
N PRO A 196 -26.66 1.25 14.07
CA PRO A 196 -27.33 -0.05 14.04
C PRO A 196 -26.89 -0.84 12.80
N GLY A 197 -26.92 -2.17 12.89
CA GLY A 197 -26.56 -3.04 11.76
C GLY A 197 -27.36 -2.76 10.49
N GLY A 198 -26.89 -3.32 9.37
CA GLY A 198 -27.47 -3.04 8.04
C GLY A 198 -26.41 -2.66 7.01
N LEU A 199 -25.17 -3.07 7.23
CA LEU A 199 -24.08 -2.88 6.28
C LEU A 199 -24.26 -3.80 5.07
N TRP A 200 -24.21 -3.22 3.87
CA TRP A 200 -24.15 -3.97 2.62
C TRP A 200 -22.77 -3.87 2.00
N GLY A 201 -22.15 -5.01 1.69
CA GLY A 201 -20.90 -5.07 0.93
C GLY A 201 -21.18 -5.11 -0.57
N VAL A 202 -20.49 -4.28 -1.36
CA VAL A 202 -20.41 -4.42 -2.81
C VAL A 202 -18.96 -4.72 -3.16
N VAL A 203 -18.70 -5.97 -3.53
CA VAL A 203 -17.36 -6.52 -3.72
C VAL A 203 -17.14 -6.84 -5.19
N HIS A 204 -16.10 -6.27 -5.78
CA HIS A 204 -15.64 -6.65 -7.12
C HIS A 204 -14.41 -7.54 -7.00
N ASP A 205 -14.44 -8.76 -7.53
CA ASP A 205 -13.27 -9.63 -7.56
C ASP A 205 -12.73 -9.78 -8.99
N TRP A 206 -11.55 -9.24 -9.26
CA TRP A 206 -10.94 -9.31 -10.60
C TRP A 206 -10.51 -10.71 -11.01
N ARG A 207 -10.39 -11.65 -10.07
CA ARG A 207 -10.01 -13.05 -10.31
C ARG A 207 -10.92 -13.97 -9.52
N PRO A 208 -12.18 -14.17 -9.95
CA PRO A 208 -13.06 -15.09 -9.26
C PRO A 208 -12.54 -16.53 -9.47
N ALA A 209 -11.69 -17.01 -8.56
CA ALA A 209 -11.23 -18.39 -8.54
C ALA A 209 -12.34 -19.30 -8.00
N ASP A 210 -13.02 -18.83 -6.95
CA ASP A 210 -14.15 -19.51 -6.31
C ASP A 210 -15.28 -18.51 -6.00
N PRO A 211 -16.55 -18.93 -6.02
CA PRO A 211 -17.65 -18.09 -5.57
C PRO A 211 -17.41 -17.67 -4.11
N LEU A 212 -17.70 -16.40 -3.78
CA LEU A 212 -17.63 -15.91 -2.40
C LEU A 212 -18.70 -16.58 -1.53
N VAL A 213 -18.40 -17.76 -0.99
CA VAL A 213 -19.26 -18.50 -0.05
C VAL A 213 -18.58 -18.51 1.31
N GLY A 214 -19.34 -18.18 2.37
CA GLY A 214 -18.82 -18.14 3.73
C GLY A 214 -19.92 -18.26 4.78
N SER A 215 -19.55 -18.76 5.96
CA SER A 215 -20.40 -18.71 7.15
C SER A 215 -20.51 -17.25 7.62
N GLY A 216 -21.73 -16.74 7.77
CA GLY A 216 -21.98 -15.40 8.33
C GLY A 216 -22.34 -14.31 7.32
N PHE A 217 -22.10 -14.53 6.02
CA PHE A 217 -22.48 -13.59 4.97
C PHE A 217 -23.18 -14.29 3.81
N ALA A 218 -24.30 -13.71 3.37
CA ALA A 218 -24.98 -14.10 2.15
C ALA A 218 -24.41 -13.26 0.99
N ALA A 219 -23.73 -13.92 0.05
CA ALA A 219 -23.23 -13.27 -1.16
C ALA A 219 -24.08 -13.66 -2.37
N ARG A 220 -24.51 -12.66 -3.13
CA ARG A 220 -25.18 -12.83 -4.42
C ARG A 220 -24.26 -12.36 -5.53
N PHE A 221 -23.97 -13.25 -6.46
CA PHE A 221 -23.15 -12.96 -7.65
C PHE A 221 -23.93 -12.16 -8.71
N PHE A 222 -23.21 -11.26 -9.37
CA PHE A 222 -23.62 -10.48 -10.52
C PHE A 222 -22.57 -10.62 -11.64
N PRO A 223 -22.94 -10.42 -12.92
CA PRO A 223 -21.99 -10.33 -14.03
C PRO A 223 -20.86 -9.33 -13.73
N ALA A 224 -19.72 -9.46 -14.42
CA ALA A 224 -18.48 -8.71 -14.14
C ALA A 224 -17.79 -9.05 -12.81
N ALA A 225 -18.08 -10.23 -12.22
CA ALA A 225 -17.46 -10.69 -10.98
C ALA A 225 -17.73 -9.78 -9.78
N LEU A 226 -18.94 -9.22 -9.76
CA LEU A 226 -19.45 -8.42 -8.67
C LEU A 226 -20.31 -9.25 -7.73
N TYR A 227 -20.26 -8.89 -6.47
CA TYR A 227 -21.01 -9.54 -5.41
C TYR A 227 -21.69 -8.48 -4.55
N VAL A 228 -22.96 -8.72 -4.26
CA VAL A 228 -23.64 -8.04 -3.15
C VAL A 228 -23.60 -8.97 -1.96
N VAL A 229 -22.98 -8.50 -0.89
CA VAL A 229 -22.79 -9.25 0.35
C VAL A 229 -23.64 -8.61 1.44
N ALA A 230 -24.41 -9.43 2.14
CA ALA A 230 -25.20 -9.02 3.28
C ALA A 230 -24.85 -9.89 4.49
N PRO A 231 -24.79 -9.32 5.71
CA PRO A 231 -24.65 -10.10 6.93
C PRO A 231 -25.84 -11.05 7.09
N ALA A 232 -25.57 -12.30 7.48
CA ALA A 232 -26.59 -13.34 7.63
C ALA A 232 -27.28 -13.35 9.02
N GLY A 233 -26.78 -12.57 9.98
CA GLY A 233 -27.28 -12.53 11.36
C GLY A 233 -27.91 -11.19 11.75
N GLU A 234 -28.96 -11.24 12.56
CA GLU A 234 -29.58 -10.06 13.19
C GLU A 234 -28.85 -9.70 14.49
N GLY A 235 -28.73 -8.40 14.81
CA GLY A 235 -28.31 -7.92 16.14
C GLY A 235 -26.86 -7.42 16.30
N THR A 236 -26.02 -7.45 15.27
CA THR A 236 -24.65 -6.89 15.30
C THR A 236 -24.62 -5.43 14.84
N THR A 237 -23.66 -4.62 15.31
CA THR A 237 -23.51 -3.23 14.86
C THR A 237 -22.97 -3.16 13.42
N ALA A 238 -23.09 -2.02 12.74
CA ALA A 238 -22.50 -1.84 11.41
C ALA A 238 -20.97 -1.99 11.43
N LEU A 239 -20.33 -1.59 12.53
CA LEU A 239 -18.89 -1.75 12.74
C LEU A 239 -18.49 -3.23 12.83
N ASP A 240 -19.19 -4.03 13.63
CA ASP A 240 -18.89 -5.47 13.76
C ASP A 240 -19.11 -6.20 12.43
N GLN A 241 -20.14 -5.81 11.67
CA GLN A 241 -20.40 -6.33 10.33
C GLN A 241 -19.27 -5.96 9.35
N ALA A 242 -18.73 -4.74 9.45
CA ALA A 242 -17.60 -4.31 8.62
C ALA A 242 -16.34 -5.10 8.97
N VAL A 243 -16.00 -5.23 10.25
CA VAL A 243 -14.87 -6.03 10.73
C VAL A 243 -14.97 -7.47 10.22
N GLY A 244 -16.10 -8.14 10.46
CA GLY A 244 -16.29 -9.52 10.01
C GLY A 244 -16.23 -9.68 8.48
N LEU A 245 -16.70 -8.67 7.73
CA LEU A 245 -16.59 -8.67 6.27
C LEU A 245 -15.12 -8.58 5.83
N TYR A 246 -14.33 -7.69 6.43
CA TYR A 246 -12.91 -7.56 6.11
C TYR A 246 -12.10 -8.79 6.54
N GLU A 247 -12.33 -9.35 7.72
CA GLU A 247 -11.70 -10.60 8.17
C GLU A 247 -11.97 -11.75 7.20
N TRP A 248 -13.18 -11.79 6.63
CA TRP A 248 -13.54 -12.77 5.62
C TRP A 248 -12.87 -12.51 4.27
N LEU A 249 -12.74 -11.25 3.83
CA LEU A 249 -12.27 -10.91 2.48
C LEU A 249 -10.76 -10.73 2.36
N VAL A 250 -10.06 -10.26 3.41
CA VAL A 250 -8.60 -10.04 3.41
C VAL A 250 -7.81 -11.30 3.02
N PRO A 251 -8.12 -12.50 3.55
CA PRO A 251 -7.42 -13.73 3.16
C PRO A 251 -7.64 -14.15 1.69
N ARG A 252 -8.68 -13.62 1.03
CA ARG A 252 -9.01 -13.90 -0.37
C ARG A 252 -8.36 -12.92 -1.36
N ALA A 253 -7.77 -11.83 -0.87
CA ALA A 253 -6.99 -10.93 -1.70
C ALA A 253 -5.60 -11.54 -1.92
N GLU A 254 -5.37 -12.12 -3.09
CA GLU A 254 -4.10 -12.76 -3.48
C GLU A 254 -3.03 -11.74 -3.89
N ALA A 255 -3.46 -10.58 -4.40
CA ALA A 255 -2.55 -9.55 -4.87
C ALA A 255 -1.99 -8.75 -3.68
N PRO A 256 -0.64 -8.58 -3.55
CA PRO A 256 -0.03 -7.94 -2.38
C PRO A 256 -0.53 -6.53 -2.10
N VAL A 257 -0.66 -5.69 -3.14
CA VAL A 257 -1.09 -4.29 -2.96
C VAL A 257 -2.55 -4.20 -2.49
N PRO A 258 -3.55 -4.83 -3.16
CA PRO A 258 -4.92 -4.90 -2.63
C PRO A 258 -5.02 -5.50 -1.23
N GLN A 259 -4.30 -6.58 -0.95
CA GLN A 259 -4.33 -7.23 0.36
C GLN A 259 -3.85 -6.28 1.46
N CYS A 260 -2.71 -5.62 1.24
CA CYS A 260 -2.20 -4.59 2.14
C CYS A 260 -3.23 -3.47 2.42
N LEU A 261 -3.88 -2.94 1.37
CA LEU A 261 -4.85 -1.84 1.55
C LEU A 261 -6.07 -2.28 2.37
N LEU A 262 -6.56 -3.50 2.13
CA LEU A 262 -7.66 -4.06 2.91
C LEU A 262 -7.24 -4.34 4.37
N GLN A 263 -6.01 -4.76 4.62
CA GLN A 263 -5.47 -4.91 5.97
C GLN A 263 -5.38 -3.56 6.69
N GLN A 264 -4.99 -2.48 5.99
CA GLN A 264 -4.98 -1.15 6.59
C GLN A 264 -6.40 -0.66 6.92
N ASP A 265 -7.38 -0.93 6.07
CA ASP A 265 -8.79 -0.63 6.38
C ASP A 265 -9.27 -1.41 7.60
N LEU A 266 -8.92 -2.70 7.69
CA LEU A 266 -9.24 -3.55 8.85
C LEU A 266 -8.57 -3.02 10.12
N ALA A 267 -7.31 -2.57 10.06
CA ALA A 267 -6.65 -1.95 11.19
C ALA A 267 -7.39 -0.68 11.66
N ALA A 268 -7.86 0.16 10.74
CA ALA A 268 -8.68 1.34 11.08
C ALA A 268 -10.02 0.95 11.73
N LEU A 269 -10.65 -0.15 11.29
CA LEU A 269 -11.87 -0.68 11.91
C LEU A 269 -11.60 -1.23 13.32
N TYR A 270 -10.48 -1.92 13.54
CA TYR A 270 -10.10 -2.38 14.88
C TYR A 270 -9.84 -1.21 15.84
N VAL A 271 -9.25 -0.11 15.37
CA VAL A 271 -9.15 1.13 16.16
C VAL A 271 -10.55 1.61 16.57
N ALA A 272 -11.48 1.69 15.62
CA ALA A 272 -12.86 2.11 15.91
C ALA A 272 -13.60 1.16 16.88
N GLN A 273 -13.23 -0.12 16.92
CA GLN A 273 -13.78 -1.13 17.83
C GLN A 273 -13.12 -1.10 19.23
N GLY A 274 -12.04 -0.32 19.40
CA GLY A 274 -11.23 -0.32 20.63
C GLY A 274 -10.28 -1.51 20.75
N ALA A 275 -10.07 -2.28 19.68
CA ALA A 275 -9.19 -3.44 19.63
C ALA A 275 -7.75 -3.05 19.24
N ALA A 276 -7.10 -2.23 20.08
CA ALA A 276 -5.79 -1.63 19.77
C ALA A 276 -4.70 -2.66 19.41
N LEU A 277 -4.63 -3.78 20.14
CA LEU A 277 -3.65 -4.83 19.86
C LEU A 277 -3.85 -5.47 18.48
N ALA A 278 -5.11 -5.81 18.13
CA ALA A 278 -5.44 -6.36 16.82
C ALA A 278 -5.18 -5.36 15.69
N ALA A 279 -5.44 -4.07 15.93
CA ALA A 279 -5.11 -2.99 15.00
C ALA A 279 -3.60 -2.91 14.73
N GLY A 280 -2.78 -2.95 15.78
CA GLY A 280 -1.32 -2.94 15.69
C GLY A 280 -0.77 -4.12 14.89
N GLN A 281 -1.20 -5.34 15.22
CA GLN A 281 -0.78 -6.56 14.54
C GLN A 281 -1.16 -6.55 13.05
N THR A 282 -2.40 -6.14 12.75
CA THR A 282 -2.90 -6.07 11.38
C THR A 282 -2.13 -5.04 10.55
N LEU A 283 -1.84 -3.86 11.13
CA LEU A 283 -1.08 -2.83 10.44
C LEU A 283 0.38 -3.25 10.21
N ALA A 284 1.02 -3.89 11.20
CA ALA A 284 2.39 -4.40 11.05
C ALA A 284 2.48 -5.42 9.90
N ALA A 285 1.53 -6.35 9.83
CA ALA A 285 1.43 -7.30 8.72
C ALA A 285 1.24 -6.62 7.35
N ALA A 286 0.45 -5.54 7.30
CA ALA A 286 0.27 -4.77 6.08
C ALA A 286 1.56 -4.06 5.64
N LEU A 287 2.28 -3.41 6.57
CA LEU A 287 3.51 -2.67 6.27
C LEU A 287 4.64 -3.58 5.79
N ALA A 288 4.68 -4.84 6.21
CA ALA A 288 5.61 -5.83 5.69
C ALA A 288 5.41 -6.08 4.17
N GLN A 289 4.17 -5.98 3.67
CA GLN A 289 3.85 -6.14 2.26
C GLN A 289 3.98 -4.83 1.46
N CYS A 290 3.72 -3.68 2.10
CA CYS A 290 3.68 -2.36 1.46
C CYS A 290 4.25 -1.25 2.36
N PRO A 291 5.59 -1.08 2.43
CA PRO A 291 6.23 -0.19 3.41
C PRO A 291 5.79 1.27 3.37
N ALA A 292 5.40 1.78 2.19
CA ALA A 292 4.91 3.15 2.03
C ALA A 292 3.65 3.42 2.87
N GLY A 293 2.78 2.43 3.06
CA GLY A 293 1.62 2.48 3.95
C GLY A 293 0.65 3.65 3.71
N ARG A 294 -0.30 3.81 4.63
CA ARG A 294 -1.12 5.03 4.79
C ARG A 294 -0.78 5.71 6.11
N ALA A 295 -0.36 6.97 6.04
CA ALA A 295 0.11 7.73 7.19
C ALA A 295 -1.01 8.00 8.20
N ASP A 296 -2.23 8.31 7.73
CA ASP A 296 -3.42 8.55 8.55
C ASP A 296 -3.83 7.32 9.36
N VAL A 297 -3.76 6.12 8.76
CA VAL A 297 -4.03 4.87 9.49
C VAL A 297 -2.92 4.56 10.48
N ARG A 298 -1.65 4.77 10.10
CA ARG A 298 -0.53 4.59 11.02
C ARG A 298 -0.67 5.48 12.25
N GLU A 299 -0.97 6.75 12.05
CA GLU A 299 -1.19 7.71 13.15
C GLU A 299 -2.35 7.28 14.06
N ALA A 300 -3.49 6.87 13.48
CA ALA A 300 -4.64 6.41 14.25
C ALA A 300 -4.34 5.14 15.08
N VAL A 301 -3.65 4.16 14.49
CA VAL A 301 -3.26 2.92 15.18
C VAL A 301 -2.24 3.20 16.28
N THR A 302 -1.22 4.02 16.01
CA THR A 302 -0.23 4.43 17.03
C THR A 302 -0.91 5.14 18.19
N GLY A 303 -1.80 6.09 17.92
CA GLY A 303 -2.55 6.79 18.97
C GLY A 303 -3.41 5.84 19.82
N ALA A 304 -4.08 4.87 19.19
CA ALA A 304 -4.88 3.86 19.90
C ALA A 304 -4.02 2.93 20.77
N LEU A 305 -2.85 2.53 20.29
CA LEU A 305 -1.90 1.71 21.05
C LEU A 305 -1.33 2.47 22.26
N VAL A 306 -1.01 3.76 22.11
CA VAL A 306 -0.56 4.61 23.24
C VAL A 306 -1.65 4.73 24.30
N ALA A 307 -2.88 5.05 23.88
CA ALA A 307 -3.99 5.16 24.82
C ALA A 307 -4.30 3.83 25.54
N ALA A 308 -4.18 2.70 24.84
CA ALA A 308 -4.32 1.38 25.44
C ALA A 308 -3.18 1.06 26.41
N LEU A 309 -1.95 1.45 26.06
CA LEU A 309 -0.77 1.26 26.91
C LEU A 309 -0.90 2.05 28.22
N ASP A 310 -1.33 3.31 28.15
CA ASP A 310 -1.55 4.16 29.33
C ASP A 310 -2.65 3.59 30.26
N GLY A 311 -3.59 2.81 29.72
CA GLY A 311 -4.67 2.16 30.45
C GLY A 311 -4.39 0.70 30.85
N ALA A 312 -3.25 0.13 30.47
CA ALA A 312 -2.95 -1.27 30.68
C ALA A 312 -2.81 -1.58 32.19
N ALA A 313 -3.55 -2.58 32.67
CA ALA A 313 -3.56 -2.94 34.09
C ALA A 313 -2.63 -4.13 34.41
N ALA A 314 -2.31 -4.96 33.41
CA ALA A 314 -1.51 -6.16 33.56
C ALA A 314 -0.14 -6.00 32.86
N PRO A 315 0.98 -6.42 33.49
CA PRO A 315 2.31 -6.32 32.88
C PRO A 315 2.43 -7.01 31.50
N GLY A 316 1.76 -8.15 31.31
CA GLY A 316 1.78 -8.85 30.02
C GLY A 316 1.03 -8.11 28.91
N GLU A 317 -0.02 -7.35 29.25
CA GLU A 317 -0.75 -6.50 28.31
C GLU A 317 0.09 -5.28 27.91
N GLU A 318 0.72 -4.63 28.90
CA GLU A 318 1.64 -3.51 28.68
C GLU A 318 2.78 -3.90 27.73
N GLN A 319 3.42 -5.05 27.98
CA GLN A 319 4.49 -5.56 27.14
C GLN A 319 4.02 -5.86 25.71
N ALA A 320 2.83 -6.45 25.55
CA ALA A 320 2.28 -6.75 24.23
C ALA A 320 1.99 -5.48 23.42
N LEU A 321 1.37 -4.47 24.05
CA LEU A 321 1.06 -3.18 23.43
C LEU A 321 2.34 -2.40 23.08
N ALA A 322 3.30 -2.34 24.00
CA ALA A 322 4.59 -1.73 23.76
C ALA A 322 5.36 -2.43 22.63
N GLY A 323 5.30 -3.76 22.56
CA GLY A 323 5.85 -4.54 21.45
C GLY A 323 5.24 -4.17 20.10
N GLN A 324 3.92 -4.01 20.03
CA GLN A 324 3.25 -3.55 18.80
C GLN A 324 3.65 -2.11 18.42
N LEU A 325 3.76 -1.20 19.40
CA LEU A 325 4.27 0.15 19.15
C LEU A 325 5.67 0.12 18.55
N LEU A 326 6.57 -0.67 19.12
CA LEU A 326 7.95 -0.80 18.62
C LEU A 326 8.06 -1.53 17.28
N ALA A 327 7.06 -2.33 16.90
CA ALA A 327 6.98 -2.91 15.57
C ALA A 327 6.60 -1.87 14.50
N LEU A 328 5.79 -0.86 14.87
CA LEU A 328 5.40 0.24 13.97
C LEU A 328 6.45 1.35 13.92
N ASP A 329 7.03 1.69 15.07
CA ASP A 329 8.11 2.66 15.22
C ASP A 329 9.10 2.14 16.27
N PRO A 330 10.25 1.59 15.85
CA PRO A 330 11.26 1.04 16.75
C PRO A 330 11.82 2.02 17.78
N ASN A 331 11.62 3.33 17.60
CA ASN A 331 12.08 4.35 18.55
C ASN A 331 10.92 5.04 19.27
N HIS A 332 9.71 4.45 19.26
CA HIS A 332 8.56 5.07 19.89
C HIS A 332 8.80 5.23 21.40
N PRO A 333 8.73 6.46 21.95
CA PRO A 333 9.16 6.74 23.33
C PRO A 333 8.35 5.97 24.36
N ALA A 334 7.02 5.85 24.18
CA ALA A 334 6.17 5.11 25.09
C ALA A 334 6.46 3.60 25.07
N GLY A 335 6.75 3.03 23.89
CA GLY A 335 7.06 1.61 23.75
C GLY A 335 8.42 1.27 24.37
N LEU A 336 9.42 2.12 24.13
CA LEU A 336 10.73 1.99 24.75
C LEU A 336 10.61 2.12 26.27
N ALA A 337 9.91 3.13 26.78
CA ALA A 337 9.75 3.35 28.21
C ALA A 337 9.11 2.15 28.92
N ALA A 338 8.01 1.61 28.36
CA ALA A 338 7.29 0.47 28.93
C ALA A 338 8.13 -0.83 28.97
N LEU A 339 9.02 -1.03 27.98
CA LEU A 339 9.87 -2.23 27.94
C LEU A 339 11.24 -2.05 28.59
N THR A 340 11.62 -0.85 29.00
CA THR A 340 12.97 -0.57 29.51
C THR A 340 13.17 -1.17 30.91
N VAL A 341 14.17 -2.04 31.03
CA VAL A 341 14.72 -2.50 32.30
C VAL A 341 15.85 -1.57 32.77
N VAL A 342 16.74 -1.20 31.85
CA VAL A 342 17.87 -0.29 32.12
C VAL A 342 18.03 0.66 30.94
N ASP A 343 18.07 1.97 31.23
CA ASP A 343 18.46 3.00 30.27
C ASP A 343 19.98 3.25 30.39
N LEU A 344 20.74 2.85 29.37
CA LEU A 344 22.20 2.91 29.41
C LEU A 344 22.75 4.33 29.15
N LEU A 345 21.96 5.21 28.52
CA LEU A 345 22.31 6.63 28.42
C LEU A 345 22.18 7.31 29.77
N ALA A 346 21.09 7.03 30.49
CA ALA A 346 20.90 7.52 31.85
C ALA A 346 22.00 7.01 32.79
N ALA A 347 22.35 5.72 32.70
CA ALA A 347 23.44 5.14 33.47
C ALA A 347 24.80 5.79 33.14
N TYR A 348 25.07 6.09 31.87
CA TYR A 348 26.26 6.82 31.44
C TYR A 348 26.30 8.23 32.07
N ALA A 349 25.21 8.98 31.95
CA ALA A 349 25.09 10.34 32.51
C ALA A 349 25.26 10.37 34.04
N ALA A 350 24.86 9.29 34.73
CA ALA A 350 25.06 9.10 36.16
C ALA A 350 26.48 8.66 36.56
N GLY A 351 27.40 8.48 35.60
CA GLY A 351 28.77 8.05 35.86
C GLY A 351 28.92 6.56 36.19
N GLN A 352 27.94 5.74 35.83
CA GLN A 352 27.92 4.30 36.09
C GLN A 352 28.58 3.47 34.98
N ALA A 353 29.00 4.13 33.89
CA ALA A 353 29.72 3.50 32.80
C ALA A 353 31.24 3.66 32.99
N ALA A 354 32.00 2.58 32.77
CA ALA A 354 33.45 2.62 32.68
C ALA A 354 33.86 2.81 31.21
N LEU A 355 34.68 3.83 30.92
CA LEU A 355 35.27 4.01 29.60
C LEU A 355 36.37 2.97 29.35
N LEU A 356 36.36 2.37 28.16
CA LEU A 356 37.35 1.39 27.71
C LEU A 356 38.26 2.00 26.65
N GLY A 357 39.55 1.70 26.75
CA GLY A 357 40.59 2.19 25.83
C GLY A 357 41.49 3.26 26.46
N SER A 358 42.70 3.39 25.93
CA SER A 358 43.64 4.45 26.30
C SER A 358 43.34 5.71 25.49
N SER A 359 42.76 6.73 26.12
CA SER A 359 42.57 8.09 25.59
C SER A 359 42.14 8.13 24.11
N PRO A 360 40.87 7.85 23.78
CA PRO A 360 40.39 7.93 22.40
C PRO A 360 40.63 9.33 21.81
N ALA A 361 40.84 9.42 20.49
CA ALA A 361 41.12 10.68 19.81
C ALA A 361 40.00 11.70 20.04
N GLU A 362 38.75 11.22 20.08
CA GLU A 362 37.59 11.97 20.54
C GLU A 362 37.05 11.36 21.84
N PRO A 363 36.67 12.19 22.83
CA PRO A 363 36.09 11.69 24.07
C PRO A 363 34.74 11.05 23.80
N VAL A 364 34.45 9.96 24.53
CA VAL A 364 33.09 9.43 24.62
C VAL A 364 32.19 10.48 25.26
N ARG A 365 31.08 10.84 24.61
CA ARG A 365 30.16 11.88 25.08
C ARG A 365 28.77 11.73 24.49
N LEU A 366 27.78 12.30 25.16
CA LEU A 366 26.41 12.41 24.66
C LEU A 366 26.30 13.60 23.71
N LEU A 367 25.75 13.36 22.52
CA LEU A 367 25.46 14.38 21.52
C LEU A 367 24.17 14.02 20.75
N PRO A 368 23.38 15.00 20.30
CA PRO A 368 22.25 14.73 19.42
C PRO A 368 22.74 14.41 18.01
N PHE A 369 22.24 13.33 17.41
CA PHE A 369 22.39 13.02 16.00
C PHE A 369 21.08 13.32 15.28
N THR A 370 21.13 14.05 14.16
CA THR A 370 19.94 14.37 13.35
C THR A 370 20.11 13.80 11.95
N MET A 371 19.50 12.66 11.68
CA MET A 371 19.47 12.08 10.33
C MET A 371 18.63 12.95 9.38
N PRO A 372 18.91 12.96 8.06
CA PRO A 372 18.10 13.66 7.08
C PRO A 372 16.61 13.31 7.19
N GLY A 373 15.76 14.31 7.43
CA GLY A 373 14.32 14.14 7.57
C GLY A 373 13.85 13.57 8.93
N GLY A 374 14.77 13.35 9.88
CA GLY A 374 14.48 12.87 11.23
C GLY A 374 14.55 13.95 12.31
N ALA A 375 14.02 13.63 13.48
CA ALA A 375 14.22 14.41 14.70
C ALA A 375 15.61 14.15 15.30
N PRO A 376 16.19 15.08 16.09
CA PRO A 376 17.42 14.83 16.82
C PRO A 376 17.22 13.70 17.86
N GLU A 377 18.19 12.78 17.92
CA GLU A 377 18.22 11.68 18.89
C GLU A 377 19.46 11.75 19.78
N GLU A 378 19.27 11.68 21.10
CA GLU A 378 20.39 11.62 22.03
C GLU A 378 21.20 10.35 21.81
N THR A 379 22.50 10.52 21.58
CA THR A 379 23.38 9.48 21.08
C THR A 379 24.69 9.48 21.85
N LEU A 380 25.14 8.31 22.27
CA LEU A 380 26.49 8.12 22.81
C LEU A 380 27.47 8.02 21.64
N LEU A 381 28.34 9.03 21.49
CA LEU A 381 29.39 9.05 20.47
C LEU A 381 30.60 8.24 20.94
N LEU A 382 31.06 7.31 20.11
CA LEU A 382 32.30 6.54 20.28
C LEU A 382 33.12 6.63 18.99
N HIS A 383 34.27 7.29 19.03
CA HIS A 383 35.21 7.29 17.90
C HIS A 383 36.17 6.10 18.01
N PRO A 384 36.23 5.19 17.03
CA PRO A 384 37.06 3.99 17.13
C PRO A 384 38.56 4.27 17.27
N PRO A 385 39.30 3.43 18.03
CA PRO A 385 38.77 2.43 18.95
C PRO A 385 38.28 3.07 20.25
N ALA A 386 37.02 2.83 20.62
CA ALA A 386 36.45 3.28 21.88
C ALA A 386 35.44 2.28 22.42
N GLY A 387 35.19 2.29 23.73
CA GLY A 387 34.17 1.44 24.32
C GLY A 387 33.66 1.96 25.65
N VAL A 388 32.51 1.42 26.05
CA VAL A 388 31.90 1.62 27.36
C VAL A 388 31.52 0.27 27.95
N ALA A 389 31.66 0.15 29.26
CA ALA A 389 31.25 -1.03 30.01
C ALA A 389 30.31 -0.65 31.14
N TYR A 390 29.30 -1.49 31.37
CA TYR A 390 28.33 -1.35 32.43
C TYR A 390 28.31 -2.62 33.27
N ASP A 391 28.46 -2.48 34.58
CA ASP A 391 28.29 -3.59 35.52
C ASP A 391 26.82 -3.68 35.93
N LEU A 392 26.12 -4.68 35.41
CA LEU A 392 24.68 -4.83 35.48
C LEU A 392 24.30 -6.11 36.25
N ALA A 393 23.24 -6.04 37.05
CA ALA A 393 22.56 -7.22 37.56
C ALA A 393 21.36 -7.49 36.66
N LEU A 394 21.41 -8.56 35.85
CA LEU A 394 20.32 -8.89 34.95
C LEU A 394 19.16 -9.52 35.73
N PRO A 395 17.90 -9.21 35.36
CA PRO A 395 16.74 -9.86 35.94
C PRO A 395 16.69 -11.36 35.59
N ALA A 396 15.87 -12.12 36.30
CA ALA A 396 15.72 -13.56 36.06
C ALA A 396 14.97 -13.85 34.76
N GLU A 397 14.10 -12.93 34.33
CA GLU A 397 13.42 -12.99 33.05
C GLU A 397 14.34 -12.53 31.90
N PRO A 398 14.23 -13.10 30.69
CA PRO A 398 15.07 -12.74 29.56
C PRO A 398 14.98 -11.27 29.16
N VAL A 399 16.14 -10.69 28.87
CA VAL A 399 16.28 -9.32 28.37
C VAL A 399 17.17 -9.31 27.13
N GLN A 400 17.01 -8.27 26.33
CA GLN A 400 17.84 -7.99 25.16
C GLN A 400 18.43 -6.58 25.25
N LEU A 401 19.65 -6.41 24.74
CA LEU A 401 20.19 -5.09 24.45
C LEU A 401 19.56 -4.58 23.15
N TYR A 402 18.95 -3.40 23.19
CA TYR A 402 18.50 -2.66 22.03
C TYR A 402 19.25 -1.34 21.90
N PHE A 403 19.68 -1.00 20.69
CA PHE A 403 20.17 0.33 20.35
C PHE A 403 20.08 0.55 18.84
N ARG A 404 20.22 1.80 18.40
CA ARG A 404 20.33 2.14 16.98
C ARG A 404 21.74 2.64 16.70
N ALA A 405 22.42 1.97 15.80
CA ALA A 405 23.77 2.33 15.37
C ALA A 405 23.72 3.26 14.15
N ALA A 406 24.61 4.24 14.09
CA ALA A 406 24.86 5.01 12.88
C ALA A 406 26.22 5.72 12.94
N LEU A 407 26.66 6.26 11.80
CA LEU A 407 27.73 7.25 11.76
C LEU A 407 27.13 8.66 11.86
N ALA A 408 27.83 9.56 12.53
CA ALA A 408 27.38 10.94 12.70
C ALA A 408 27.22 11.63 11.33
N PRO A 409 26.08 12.27 11.02
CA PRO A 409 25.83 12.87 9.71
C PRO A 409 26.91 13.84 9.23
N GLN A 410 27.50 14.61 10.14
CA GLN A 410 28.58 15.54 9.82
C GLN A 410 29.87 14.84 9.35
N SER A 411 30.06 13.57 9.70
CA SER A 411 31.27 12.81 9.40
C SER A 411 31.25 12.09 8.04
N TRP A 412 30.08 11.99 7.41
CA TRP A 412 29.92 11.23 6.16
C TRP A 412 30.84 11.69 5.02
N GLY A 413 31.20 12.98 4.99
CA GLY A 413 32.10 13.55 3.98
C GLY A 413 33.59 13.52 4.34
N TRP A 414 33.98 13.00 5.51
CA TRP A 414 35.36 13.09 6.01
C TRP A 414 36.26 11.93 5.54
N GLY A 415 35.71 10.93 4.86
CA GLY A 415 36.41 9.69 4.52
C GLY A 415 36.12 8.58 5.53
N GLY A 416 37.03 7.63 5.69
CA GLY A 416 36.80 6.44 6.51
C GLY A 416 35.99 5.37 5.80
N ASP A 417 36.11 4.14 6.29
CA ASP A 417 35.36 3.00 5.78
C ASP A 417 34.17 2.61 6.68
N GLY A 418 33.97 3.32 7.79
CA GLY A 418 32.85 3.14 8.71
C GLY A 418 33.24 2.34 9.95
N ALA A 419 32.34 2.28 10.94
CA ALA A 419 32.65 1.71 12.24
C ALA A 419 32.12 0.28 12.39
N THR A 420 32.87 -0.55 13.11
CA THR A 420 32.43 -1.88 13.53
C THR A 420 31.94 -1.85 14.96
N PHE A 421 30.64 -2.09 15.18
CA PHE A 421 30.00 -2.17 16.48
C PHE A 421 30.10 -3.59 17.03
N ILE A 422 30.51 -3.70 18.30
CA ILE A 422 30.74 -4.99 18.96
C ILE A 422 30.07 -4.96 20.32
N VAL A 423 29.30 -6.00 20.61
CA VAL A 423 28.71 -6.25 21.93
C VAL A 423 29.34 -7.50 22.51
N ALA A 424 29.84 -7.39 23.73
CA ALA A 424 30.41 -8.50 24.47
C ALA A 424 29.89 -8.51 25.91
N VAL A 425 29.89 -9.68 26.52
CA VAL A 425 29.48 -9.88 27.91
C VAL A 425 30.59 -10.61 28.65
N GLN A 426 30.90 -10.13 29.85
CA GLN A 426 31.83 -10.77 30.77
C GLN A 426 31.12 -11.14 32.07
N VAL A 427 31.33 -12.36 32.56
CA VAL A 427 30.76 -12.87 33.82
C VAL A 427 31.90 -13.15 34.80
N GLY A 428 31.95 -12.42 35.91
CA GLY A 428 33.06 -12.49 36.86
C GLY A 428 34.42 -12.24 36.20
N ASP A 429 35.40 -13.10 36.47
CA ASP A 429 36.76 -13.01 35.92
C ASP A 429 36.93 -13.76 34.59
N ALA A 430 35.85 -14.31 34.02
CA ALA A 430 35.91 -15.00 32.73
C ALA A 430 36.31 -14.02 31.60
N PRO A 431 36.92 -14.49 30.50
CA PRO A 431 37.14 -13.66 29.33
C PRO A 431 35.80 -13.17 28.76
N ALA A 432 35.77 -11.93 28.26
CA ALA A 432 34.58 -11.38 27.61
C ALA A 432 34.22 -12.21 26.37
N ARG A 433 32.96 -12.65 26.28
CA ARG A 433 32.40 -13.35 25.13
C ARG A 433 31.73 -12.35 24.21
N GLU A 434 32.19 -12.27 22.96
CA GLU A 434 31.52 -11.50 21.92
C GLU A 434 30.18 -12.16 21.58
N LEU A 435 29.11 -11.37 21.62
CA LEU A 435 27.76 -11.79 21.27
C LEU A 435 27.34 -11.27 19.91
N TYR A 436 27.89 -10.12 19.51
CA TYR A 436 27.48 -9.43 18.30
C TYR A 436 28.65 -8.65 17.70
N ARG A 437 28.71 -8.63 16.37
CA ARG A 437 29.63 -7.83 15.57
C ARG A 437 28.95 -7.42 14.28
N GLN A 438 28.89 -6.12 14.01
CA GLN A 438 28.40 -5.60 12.75
C GLN A 438 29.18 -4.35 12.32
N HIS A 439 29.50 -4.31 11.03
CA HIS A 439 30.08 -3.14 10.39
C HIS A 439 28.97 -2.28 9.77
N VAL A 440 29.01 -0.97 10.06
CA VAL A 440 28.21 0.06 9.39
C VAL A 440 29.15 0.90 8.55
N GLY A 441 29.00 0.82 7.22
CA GLY A 441 29.86 1.53 6.28
C GLY A 441 29.57 3.04 6.22
N ASN A 442 30.41 3.77 5.49
CA ASN A 442 30.21 5.19 5.22
C ASN A 442 29.63 5.48 3.82
N GLN A 443 28.90 4.52 3.25
CA GLN A 443 28.25 4.69 1.94
C GLN A 443 26.85 5.32 2.09
N PRO A 444 26.30 5.98 1.05
CA PRO A 444 24.97 6.60 1.13
C PRO A 444 23.83 5.67 1.56
N ALA A 445 23.96 4.37 1.32
CA ALA A 445 22.97 3.37 1.78
C ALA A 445 23.00 3.16 3.31
N ASP A 446 24.15 3.42 3.94
CA ASP A 446 24.38 3.26 5.38
C ASP A 446 24.15 4.55 6.17
N HIS A 447 23.84 5.66 5.49
CA HIS A 447 23.57 6.99 6.05
C HIS A 447 22.18 7.08 6.71
N THR A 448 21.89 6.10 7.55
CA THR A 448 20.64 5.93 8.28
C THR A 448 20.92 5.24 9.62
N TRP A 449 19.89 5.14 10.45
CA TRP A 449 19.94 4.35 11.68
C TRP A 449 19.76 2.86 11.38
N HIS A 450 20.61 2.04 11.99
CA HIS A 450 20.56 0.59 11.94
C HIS A 450 20.08 0.06 13.30
N PRO A 451 18.82 -0.41 13.43
CA PRO A 451 18.31 -0.92 14.70
C PRO A 451 18.91 -2.28 15.02
N LEU A 452 19.44 -2.44 16.23
CA LEU A 452 20.17 -3.62 16.69
C LEU A 452 19.54 -4.19 17.94
N ARG A 453 19.46 -5.53 17.98
CA ARG A 453 18.96 -6.32 19.10
C ARG A 453 19.93 -7.46 19.36
N VAL A 454 20.33 -7.62 20.62
CA VAL A 454 21.22 -8.70 21.06
C VAL A 454 20.60 -9.35 22.28
N SER A 455 20.19 -10.61 22.16
CA SER A 455 19.63 -11.35 23.31
C SER A 455 20.69 -11.54 24.39
N LEU A 456 20.28 -11.39 25.65
CA LEU A 456 21.07 -11.68 26.84
C LEU A 456 20.44 -12.81 27.66
N ALA A 457 19.53 -13.60 27.07
CA ALA A 457 18.78 -14.66 27.75
C ALA A 457 19.71 -15.67 28.46
N ASP A 458 20.82 -16.05 27.83
CA ASP A 458 21.86 -16.93 28.40
C ASP A 458 22.45 -16.42 29.73
N TYR A 459 22.31 -15.14 30.01
CA TYR A 459 22.85 -14.45 31.17
C TYR A 459 21.78 -14.03 32.18
N ALA A 460 20.53 -14.45 31.99
CA ALA A 460 19.42 -14.12 32.88
C ALA A 460 19.73 -14.52 34.34
N GLY A 461 19.41 -13.63 35.28
CA GLY A 461 19.68 -13.76 36.71
C GLY A 461 21.15 -13.58 37.12
N GLN A 462 22.05 -13.28 36.19
CA GLN A 462 23.48 -13.14 36.47
C GLN A 462 23.92 -11.67 36.60
N ARG A 463 25.01 -11.45 37.33
CA ARG A 463 25.74 -10.18 37.27
C ARG A 463 26.72 -10.24 36.12
N VAL A 464 26.62 -9.26 35.22
CA VAL A 464 27.44 -9.20 34.02
C VAL A 464 28.11 -7.85 33.87
N ARG A 465 29.23 -7.84 33.17
CA ARG A 465 29.80 -6.64 32.59
C ARG A 465 29.45 -6.61 31.11
N LEU A 466 28.48 -5.77 30.76
CA LEU A 466 28.07 -5.54 29.38
C LEU A 466 29.03 -4.54 28.74
N ILE A 467 29.65 -4.92 27.64
CA ILE A 467 30.65 -4.14 26.93
C ILE A 467 30.10 -3.80 25.55
N VAL A 468 30.04 -2.51 25.23
CA VAL A 468 29.75 -2.04 23.88
C VAL A 468 30.90 -1.19 23.39
N ARG A 469 31.48 -1.58 22.26
CA ARG A 469 32.68 -0.94 21.71
C ARG A 469 32.60 -0.77 20.21
N THR A 470 33.42 0.13 19.70
CA THR A 470 33.57 0.39 18.27
C THR A 470 35.03 0.18 17.86
N GLU A 471 35.22 -0.52 16.75
CA GLU A 471 36.50 -0.70 16.06
C GLU A 471 36.43 0.02 14.69
N ALA A 472 37.58 0.34 14.12
CA ALA A 472 37.63 0.86 12.75
C ALA A 472 37.07 -0.19 11.77
N GLY A 473 36.70 0.23 10.58
CA GLY A 473 36.23 -0.66 9.53
C GLY A 473 37.33 -1.62 9.03
N PRO A 474 36.98 -2.52 8.08
CA PRO A 474 37.90 -3.51 7.52
C PRO A 474 39.24 -2.98 6.99
N ALA A 475 39.30 -1.73 6.54
CA ALA A 475 40.50 -1.04 6.06
C ALA A 475 41.32 -0.39 7.19
N GLY A 476 40.76 -0.31 8.41
CA GLY A 476 41.41 0.30 9.56
C GLY A 476 41.48 1.83 9.48
N ASP A 477 40.63 2.48 8.68
CA ASP A 477 40.61 3.93 8.48
C ASP A 477 39.51 4.59 9.31
N SER A 478 39.87 5.08 10.49
CA SER A 478 38.94 5.73 11.43
C SER A 478 38.66 7.22 11.15
N THR A 479 39.07 7.77 9.99
CA THR A 479 39.03 9.23 9.73
C THR A 479 37.62 9.84 9.86
N GLY A 480 36.57 9.10 9.47
CA GLY A 480 35.18 9.54 9.51
C GLY A 480 34.27 8.71 10.43
N ASP A 481 34.83 7.83 11.25
CA ASP A 481 34.07 6.78 11.94
C ASP A 481 33.43 7.28 13.24
N TRP A 482 32.70 8.40 13.20
CA TRP A 482 32.02 8.94 14.38
C TRP A 482 30.77 8.10 14.69
N ALA A 483 30.99 6.97 15.36
CA ALA A 483 29.95 6.00 15.63
C ALA A 483 29.02 6.45 16.78
N GLY A 484 27.73 6.34 16.57
CA GLY A 484 26.70 6.71 17.52
C GLY A 484 25.86 5.52 17.94
N LEU A 485 25.56 5.43 19.24
CA LEU A 485 24.56 4.52 19.80
C LEU A 485 23.40 5.35 20.33
N ALA A 486 22.30 5.38 19.59
CA ALA A 486 21.05 6.02 20.00
C ALA A 486 20.18 5.04 20.78
N SER A 487 19.54 5.55 21.84
CA SER A 487 18.64 4.81 22.72
C SER A 487 19.17 3.45 23.23
N PRO A 488 20.45 3.27 23.63
CA PRO A 488 20.92 2.02 24.20
C PRO A 488 20.19 1.68 25.50
N ARG A 489 19.44 0.56 25.49
CA ARG A 489 18.56 0.12 26.57
C ARG A 489 18.62 -1.39 26.70
N LEU A 490 18.51 -1.89 27.93
CA LEU A 490 18.05 -3.26 28.15
C LEU A 490 16.53 -3.26 28.12
N LEU A 491 15.94 -4.04 27.23
CA LEU A 491 14.51 -4.22 27.11
C LEU A 491 14.12 -5.63 27.52
N TRP A 492 12.92 -5.81 28.06
CA TRP A 492 12.33 -7.15 28.18
C TRP A 492 12.27 -7.83 26.81
N GLU A 493 12.68 -9.09 26.74
CA GLU A 493 12.57 -9.87 25.51
C GLU A 493 11.14 -10.38 25.36
N LEU A 494 10.50 -10.06 24.23
CA LEU A 494 9.11 -10.45 24.00
C LEU A 494 9.04 -11.93 23.61
N PRO A 495 8.02 -12.69 24.05
CA PRO A 495 7.94 -14.15 23.81
C PRO A 495 8.05 -14.56 22.33
N GLN A 496 7.46 -13.79 21.40
CA GLN A 496 7.57 -14.06 19.96
C GLN A 496 8.99 -13.90 19.41
N GLN A 497 9.83 -13.05 20.02
CA GLN A 497 11.21 -12.83 19.58
C GLN A 497 12.15 -13.92 20.09
N ALA A 498 11.87 -14.45 21.29
CA ALA A 498 12.62 -15.56 21.87
C ALA A 498 12.50 -16.86 21.04
N GLU A 499 11.35 -17.10 20.38
CA GLU A 499 11.16 -18.25 19.51
C GLU A 499 11.94 -18.14 18.18
N GLU A 500 12.02 -16.94 17.59
CA GLU A 500 12.83 -16.69 16.39
C GLU A 500 14.33 -16.84 16.69
N ALA A 501 14.79 -16.30 17.82
CA ALA A 501 16.21 -16.38 18.22
C ALA A 501 16.67 -17.80 18.62
N ALA A 502 15.75 -18.68 19.04
CA ALA A 502 16.06 -20.08 19.36
C ALA A 502 16.05 -21.01 18.13
N GLY A 503 15.58 -20.53 16.97
CA GLY A 503 15.47 -21.29 15.73
C GLY A 503 16.63 -21.09 14.74
N GLU A 504 17.51 -20.11 14.98
CA GLU A 504 18.78 -19.87 14.26
C GLU A 504 19.97 -20.52 14.97
#